data_AF-A0A5C3QF23-F1
#
_entry.id   AF-A0A5C3QF23-F1
#
_cell.length_a   1.000
_cell.length_b   1.000
_cell.length_c   1.000
_cell.angle_alpha   90.00
_cell.angle_beta   90.00
_cell.angle_gamma   90.00
#
_symmetry.space_group_name_H-M   'P 1'
#
loop_
_entity.id
_entity.type
_entity.pdbx_description
1 polymer ?
#
loop_
_entity_poly.entity_id
_entity_poly.type
_entity_poly.pdbx_seq_one_letter_code
_entity_poly.pdbx_strand_id
1 'polypeptide(L)'
;MHILRWGLIARKRPQRDTPNFWLATALVIQLFVVTFDWASPLAHFVHQLKVNMMEPTTLSFKERRLSVSNWYLFDSNLLVMEVWINGGSDMGPLFFINDILVCWRAMAIWSAARKSRAIVGATFCTLLLTSLASWLTCGSLLLRNTLAHKSTINMNNKIELSRNDVYYVALIYTSTAASIASNFLATGLIGYTAYSRHLNSSSAKSGHPLRAGRVLVYLRESGLFYALIQILRLVLPLTAIRSGPIGTGGPLVMSFRIVSAITIPITAMYSPLLVIIVKYRHSLVDTVQYSSSDGNNPAEPETAHSISAIQFQPNPKRTTDSEGSGHIHEKRIEGTLEHPAAIMEVSSGRGSAIIGDRADG
;
A
#
# COMPACT_ATOMS: atom_id res chain seq x y z
N MET A 1 36.93 7.85 34.83
CA MET A 1 36.16 7.35 33.67
C MET A 1 34.87 6.68 34.14
N HIS A 2 33.90 7.48 34.59
CA HIS A 2 32.61 7.04 35.13
C HIS A 2 31.48 7.72 34.35
N ILE A 3 31.41 7.50 33.04
CA ILE A 3 30.36 8.06 32.19
C ILE A 3 30.09 7.08 31.05
N LEU A 4 29.22 6.09 31.26
CA LEU A 4 28.45 5.36 30.23
C LEU A 4 27.61 4.22 30.85
N ARG A 5 26.86 4.54 31.92
CA ARG A 5 25.84 3.62 32.48
C ARG A 5 24.47 4.30 32.63
N TRP A 6 24.18 5.24 31.73
CA TRP A 6 22.86 5.83 31.55
C TRP A 6 22.30 5.33 30.23
N GLY A 7 21.21 4.56 30.26
CA GLY A 7 20.49 4.27 29.02
C GLY A 7 19.72 2.96 28.92
N LEU A 8 19.69 2.11 29.95
CA LEU A 8 18.56 1.19 30.14
C LEU A 8 17.35 1.98 30.69
N ILE A 9 17.05 3.12 30.07
CA ILE A 9 15.71 3.69 30.10
C ILE A 9 14.88 2.59 29.47
N ALA A 10 14.10 1.89 30.30
CA ALA A 10 12.98 1.10 29.85
C ALA A 10 12.23 1.97 28.85
N ARG A 11 12.48 1.76 27.55
CA ARG A 11 11.77 2.41 26.47
C ARG A 11 10.34 1.98 26.71
N LYS A 12 9.59 2.84 27.39
CA LYS A 12 8.13 2.81 27.48
C LYS A 12 7.72 2.56 26.04
N ARG A 13 7.32 1.32 25.73
CA ARG A 13 7.07 0.92 24.33
C ARG A 13 6.12 1.99 23.81
N PRO A 14 6.52 2.79 22.81
CA PRO A 14 5.67 3.86 22.32
C PRO A 14 4.31 3.23 22.04
N GLN A 15 3.27 3.77 22.70
CA GLN A 15 1.92 3.26 22.61
C GLN A 15 1.61 2.98 21.15
N ARG A 16 1.27 1.73 20.85
CA ARG A 16 1.08 1.17 19.50
C ARG A 16 -0.10 1.78 18.75
N ASP A 17 -0.69 2.85 19.26
CA ASP A 17 -1.99 3.35 18.84
C ASP A 17 -1.87 4.27 17.61
N THR A 18 -0.78 5.03 17.48
CA THR A 18 -0.61 5.97 16.36
C THR A 18 -0.58 5.29 14.98
N PRO A 19 0.19 4.20 14.73
CA PRO A 19 0.18 3.54 13.42
C PRO A 19 -1.17 2.89 13.09
N ASN A 20 -1.86 2.35 14.09
CA ASN A 20 -3.18 1.75 13.92
C ASN A 20 -4.23 2.81 13.57
N PHE A 21 -4.13 4.00 14.18
CA PHE A 21 -4.98 5.13 13.85
C PHE A 21 -4.82 5.55 12.38
N TRP A 22 -3.59 5.80 11.91
CA TRP A 22 -3.34 6.18 10.51
C TRP A 22 -3.82 5.14 9.51
N LEU A 23 -3.62 3.85 9.82
CA LEU A 23 -4.11 2.76 8.99
C LEU A 23 -5.65 2.75 8.94
N ALA A 24 -6.32 2.91 10.08
CA ALA A 24 -7.78 2.99 10.14
C ALA A 24 -8.30 4.19 9.35
N THR A 25 -7.66 5.36 9.49
CA THR A 25 -8.00 6.55 8.70
C THR A 25 -7.86 6.30 7.21
N ALA A 26 -6.76 5.68 6.75
CA ALA A 26 -6.57 5.34 5.35
C ALA A 26 -7.69 4.40 4.82
N LEU A 27 -8.07 3.40 5.60
CA LEU A 27 -9.16 2.47 5.23
C LEU A 27 -10.52 3.17 5.16
N VAL A 28 -10.81 4.08 6.09
CA VAL A 28 -12.05 4.88 6.08
C VAL A 28 -12.10 5.77 4.83
N ILE A 29 -11.00 6.45 4.50
CA ILE A 29 -10.93 7.27 3.28
C ILE A 29 -11.14 6.39 2.04
N GLN A 30 -10.50 5.22 1.96
CA GLN A 30 -10.70 4.28 0.86
C GLN A 30 -12.15 3.83 0.74
N LEU A 31 -12.81 3.51 1.86
CA LEU A 31 -14.23 3.14 1.86
C LEU A 31 -15.09 4.26 1.31
N PHE A 32 -14.85 5.52 1.70
CA PHE A 32 -15.58 6.67 1.16
C PHE A 32 -15.37 6.84 -0.34
N VAL A 33 -14.13 6.74 -0.81
CA VAL A 33 -13.78 6.86 -2.23
C VAL A 33 -14.48 5.79 -3.07
N VAL A 34 -14.44 4.52 -2.62
CA VAL A 34 -15.14 3.42 -3.31
C VAL A 34 -16.64 3.60 -3.27
N THR A 35 -17.20 3.97 -2.12
CA THR A 35 -18.64 4.17 -1.99
C THR A 35 -19.11 5.24 -2.97
N PHE A 36 -18.34 6.33 -3.10
CA PHE A 36 -18.62 7.38 -4.08
C PHE A 36 -18.49 6.88 -5.53
N ASP A 37 -17.41 6.16 -5.84
CA ASP A 37 -17.17 5.57 -7.17
C ASP A 37 -18.29 4.63 -7.62
N TRP A 38 -18.91 3.88 -6.69
CA TRP A 38 -20.07 3.05 -6.98
C TRP A 38 -21.38 3.84 -7.05
N ALA A 39 -21.57 4.81 -6.14
CA ALA A 39 -22.79 5.58 -6.06
C ALA A 39 -22.98 6.49 -7.27
N SER A 40 -21.91 7.07 -7.84
CA SER A 40 -21.99 8.00 -8.96
C SER A 40 -22.58 7.36 -10.24
N PRO A 41 -22.05 6.23 -10.78
CA PRO A 41 -22.63 5.56 -11.93
C PRO A 41 -24.05 5.05 -11.68
N LEU A 42 -24.35 4.60 -10.45
CA LEU A 42 -25.71 4.17 -10.09
C LEU A 42 -26.69 5.35 -10.13
N ALA A 43 -26.32 6.50 -9.56
CA ALA A 43 -27.11 7.72 -9.63
C ALA A 43 -27.33 8.16 -11.08
N HIS A 44 -26.28 8.10 -11.91
CA HIS A 44 -26.37 8.39 -13.33
C HIS A 44 -27.31 7.43 -14.06
N PHE A 45 -27.24 6.13 -13.77
CA PHE A 45 -28.12 5.11 -14.35
C PHE A 45 -29.58 5.30 -13.94
N VAL A 46 -29.85 5.56 -12.66
CA VAL A 46 -31.21 5.86 -12.16
C VAL A 46 -31.77 7.11 -12.84
N HIS A 47 -30.95 8.15 -13.01
CA HIS A 47 -31.35 9.36 -13.74
C HIS A 47 -31.65 9.06 -15.22
N GLN A 48 -30.80 8.26 -15.88
CA GLN A 48 -31.05 7.80 -17.26
C GLN A 48 -32.38 7.05 -17.37
N LEU A 49 -32.68 6.13 -16.46
CA LEU A 49 -33.94 5.39 -16.47
C LEU A 49 -35.13 6.32 -16.27
N LYS A 50 -35.04 7.25 -15.32
CA LYS A 50 -36.12 8.20 -15.03
C LYS A 50 -36.45 9.05 -16.26
N VAL A 51 -35.45 9.70 -16.86
CA VAL A 51 -35.66 10.61 -18.00
C VAL A 51 -36.06 9.85 -19.26
N ASN A 52 -35.43 8.70 -19.55
CA ASN A 52 -35.66 7.98 -20.79
C ASN A 52 -36.95 7.14 -20.78
N MET A 53 -37.33 6.58 -19.63
CA MET A 53 -38.41 5.58 -19.55
C MET A 53 -39.64 6.06 -18.78
N MET A 54 -39.46 6.86 -17.74
CA MET A 54 -40.57 7.18 -16.82
C MET A 54 -41.20 8.54 -17.10
N GLU A 55 -40.45 9.50 -17.63
CA GLU A 55 -40.96 10.86 -17.84
C GLU A 55 -41.84 10.90 -19.11
N PRO A 56 -43.14 11.22 -18.97
CA PRO A 56 -44.04 11.35 -20.11
C PRO A 56 -43.76 12.69 -20.81
N THR A 57 -42.74 12.69 -21.66
CA THR A 57 -42.34 13.87 -22.44
C THR A 57 -42.78 13.75 -23.89
N THR A 58 -43.07 14.88 -24.53
CA THR A 58 -43.24 14.97 -25.99
C THR A 58 -41.92 14.81 -26.76
N LEU A 59 -40.78 14.85 -26.08
CA LEU A 59 -39.45 14.73 -26.67
C LEU A 59 -39.17 13.34 -27.24
N SER A 60 -38.51 13.31 -28.39
CA SER A 60 -38.03 12.05 -28.97
C SER A 60 -37.02 11.35 -28.04
N PHE A 61 -36.89 10.03 -28.16
CA PHE A 61 -35.91 9.26 -27.37
C PHE A 61 -34.47 9.78 -27.56
N LYS A 62 -34.14 10.25 -28.76
CA LYS A 62 -32.82 10.82 -29.08
C LYS A 62 -32.57 12.12 -28.31
N GLU A 63 -33.55 13.01 -28.25
CA GLU A 63 -33.46 14.27 -27.50
C GLU A 63 -33.39 14.02 -25.99
N ARG A 64 -34.15 13.06 -25.47
CA ARG A 64 -34.05 12.64 -24.07
C ARG A 64 -32.66 12.12 -23.72
N ARG A 65 -32.09 11.26 -24.56
CA ARG A 65 -30.71 10.76 -24.37
C ARG A 65 -29.68 11.89 -24.41
N LEU A 66 -29.83 12.86 -25.31
CA LEU A 66 -28.99 14.05 -25.36
C LEU A 66 -29.18 14.91 -24.10
N SER A 67 -30.41 15.08 -23.61
CA SER A 67 -30.70 15.79 -22.37
C SER A 67 -30.01 15.15 -21.17
N VAL A 68 -30.01 13.82 -21.06
CA VAL A 68 -29.28 13.13 -19.98
C VAL A 68 -27.77 13.28 -20.12
N SER A 69 -27.24 13.17 -21.35
CA SER A 69 -25.82 13.41 -21.61
C SER A 69 -25.42 14.83 -21.23
N ASN A 70 -26.26 15.80 -21.57
CA ASN A 70 -26.07 17.20 -21.22
C ASN A 70 -26.18 17.39 -19.70
N TRP A 71 -27.17 16.82 -19.03
CA TRP A 71 -27.29 16.89 -17.57
C TRP A 71 -26.02 16.40 -16.89
N TYR A 72 -25.48 15.25 -17.29
CA TYR A 72 -24.25 14.71 -16.72
C TYR A 72 -23.02 15.60 -16.99
N LEU A 73 -22.94 16.19 -18.19
CA LEU A 73 -21.84 17.11 -18.54
C LEU A 73 -21.96 18.50 -17.88
N PHE A 74 -23.19 18.98 -17.64
CA PHE A 74 -23.46 20.34 -17.15
C PHE A 74 -23.75 20.40 -15.65
N ASP A 75 -24.13 19.30 -15.01
CA ASP A 75 -24.21 19.22 -13.55
C ASP A 75 -22.78 19.14 -12.98
N SER A 76 -22.17 20.32 -12.87
CA SER A 76 -20.73 20.46 -12.60
C SER A 76 -20.32 19.81 -11.31
N ASN A 77 -21.22 19.71 -10.33
CA ASN A 77 -20.80 19.28 -9.00
C ASN A 77 -20.47 17.78 -9.00
N LEU A 78 -21.28 16.95 -9.66
CA LEU A 78 -21.04 15.52 -9.71
C LEU A 78 -19.83 15.19 -10.59
N LEU A 79 -19.72 15.81 -11.76
CA LEU A 79 -18.58 15.63 -12.65
C LEU A 79 -17.27 16.08 -12.00
N VAL A 80 -17.27 17.23 -11.31
CA VAL A 80 -16.08 17.71 -10.59
C VAL A 80 -15.70 16.75 -9.48
N MET A 81 -16.67 16.28 -8.68
CA MET A 81 -16.39 15.31 -7.62
C MET A 81 -15.87 13.99 -8.20
N GLU A 82 -16.43 13.50 -9.32
CA GLU A 82 -15.94 12.31 -10.00
C GLU A 82 -14.51 12.46 -10.50
N VAL A 83 -14.17 13.60 -11.10
CA VAL A 83 -12.80 13.91 -11.53
C VAL A 83 -11.81 13.91 -10.35
N TRP A 84 -12.20 14.45 -9.19
CA TRP A 84 -11.31 14.53 -8.03
C TRP A 84 -11.22 13.22 -7.24
N ILE A 85 -12.35 12.50 -7.09
CA ILE A 85 -12.44 11.31 -6.25
C ILE A 85 -12.02 10.06 -7.03
N ASN A 86 -12.51 9.89 -8.26
CA ASN A 86 -12.15 8.73 -9.09
C ASN A 86 -10.80 8.96 -9.79
N GLY A 87 -10.54 10.19 -10.23
CA GLY A 87 -9.41 10.49 -11.10
C GLY A 87 -9.58 9.89 -12.50
N GLY A 88 -8.65 10.22 -13.40
CA GLY A 88 -8.56 9.55 -14.69
C GLY A 88 -7.72 8.27 -14.63
N SER A 89 -8.31 7.11 -14.94
CA SER A 89 -7.61 5.82 -15.01
C SER A 89 -7.01 5.35 -13.66
N ASP A 90 -5.69 5.46 -13.46
CA ASP A 90 -4.96 4.97 -12.27
C ASP A 90 -4.42 6.11 -11.40
N MET A 91 -4.98 7.31 -11.56
CA MET A 91 -4.69 8.44 -10.68
C MET A 91 -5.85 8.63 -9.72
N GLY A 92 -5.59 9.29 -8.60
CA GLY A 92 -6.62 9.62 -7.63
C GLY A 92 -6.24 9.24 -6.20
N PRO A 93 -7.07 9.63 -5.23
CA PRO A 93 -6.80 9.37 -3.82
C PRO A 93 -6.69 7.87 -3.52
N LEU A 94 -7.48 7.02 -4.19
CA LEU A 94 -7.45 5.57 -4.00
C LEU A 94 -6.06 4.98 -4.30
N PHE A 95 -5.55 5.26 -5.50
CA PHE A 95 -4.25 4.79 -5.96
C PHE A 95 -3.11 5.39 -5.15
N PHE A 96 -3.20 6.68 -4.85
CA PHE A 96 -2.19 7.36 -4.04
C PHE A 96 -2.07 6.80 -2.62
N ILE A 97 -3.20 6.53 -1.95
CA ILE A 97 -3.20 5.90 -0.62
C ILE A 97 -2.63 4.49 -0.69
N ASN A 98 -2.99 3.72 -1.73
CA ASN A 98 -2.42 2.38 -1.94
C ASN A 98 -0.89 2.44 -2.11
N ASP A 99 -0.37 3.37 -2.92
CA ASP A 99 1.07 3.56 -3.12
C ASP A 99 1.77 3.93 -1.81
N ILE A 100 1.20 4.83 -0.99
CA ILE A 100 1.72 5.17 0.34
C ILE A 100 1.81 3.93 1.23
N LEU A 101 0.75 3.12 1.29
CA LEU A 101 0.70 1.90 2.12
C LEU A 101 1.72 0.86 1.65
N VAL A 102 1.93 0.72 0.34
CA VAL A 102 2.93 -0.18 -0.23
C VAL A 102 4.35 0.29 0.10
N CYS A 103 4.65 1.59 -0.11
CA CYS A 103 5.94 2.19 0.21
C CYS A 103 6.25 2.10 1.71
N TRP A 104 5.26 2.39 2.57
CA TRP A 104 5.39 2.29 4.02
C TRP A 104 5.73 0.87 4.46
N ARG A 105 5.05 -0.15 3.91
CA ARG A 105 5.32 -1.56 4.21
C ARG A 105 6.72 -1.97 3.79
N ALA A 106 7.15 -1.61 2.58
CA ALA A 106 8.51 -1.90 2.12
C ALA A 106 9.55 -1.26 3.04
N MET A 107 9.35 0.01 3.44
CA MET A 107 10.23 0.73 4.35
C MET A 107 10.24 0.18 5.78
N ALA A 108 9.14 -0.41 6.25
CA ALA A 108 9.07 -1.06 7.56
C ALA A 108 9.85 -2.39 7.58
N ILE A 109 9.88 -3.11 6.45
CA ILE A 109 10.58 -4.39 6.32
C ILE A 109 12.07 -4.19 6.02
N TRP A 110 12.43 -3.11 5.32
CA TRP A 110 13.80 -2.82 4.92
C TRP A 110 14.71 -2.48 6.11
N SER A 111 15.53 -3.46 6.51
CA SER A 111 16.45 -3.36 7.66
C SER A 111 17.90 -3.04 7.28
N ALA A 112 18.16 -2.59 6.04
CA ALA A 112 19.53 -2.31 5.59
C ALA A 112 20.17 -1.11 6.30
N ALA A 113 21.46 -0.89 6.06
CA ALA A 113 22.22 0.22 6.62
C ALA A 113 21.52 1.58 6.42
N ARG A 114 21.70 2.49 7.39
CA ARG A 114 21.03 3.81 7.45
C ARG A 114 21.10 4.58 6.11
N LYS A 115 22.24 4.52 5.41
CA LYS A 115 22.44 5.18 4.11
C LYS A 115 21.53 4.63 3.01
N SER A 116 21.45 3.30 2.86
CA SER A 116 20.56 2.66 1.87
C SER A 116 19.09 2.98 2.14
N ARG A 117 18.68 2.98 3.42
CA ARG A 117 17.31 3.32 3.80
C ARG A 117 16.94 4.77 3.43
N ALA A 118 17.88 5.71 3.54
CA ALA A 118 17.65 7.09 3.15
C ALA A 118 17.45 7.23 1.63
N ILE A 119 18.28 6.55 0.83
CA ILE A 119 18.17 6.55 -0.64
C ILE A 119 16.84 5.96 -1.09
N VAL A 120 16.48 4.77 -0.60
CA VAL A 120 15.21 4.11 -0.93
C VAL A 120 14.01 4.98 -0.50
N GLY A 121 14.08 5.59 0.68
CA GLY A 121 13.06 6.50 1.16
C GLY A 121 12.91 7.74 0.27
N ALA A 122 14.03 8.32 -0.19
CA ALA A 122 14.02 9.44 -1.12
C ALA A 122 13.40 9.03 -2.47
N THR A 123 13.75 7.86 -3.01
CA THR A 123 13.16 7.32 -4.24
C THR A 123 11.65 7.17 -4.13
N PHE A 124 11.14 6.56 -3.04
CA PHE A 124 9.70 6.45 -2.81
C PHE A 124 9.03 7.82 -2.68
N CYS A 125 9.65 8.75 -1.96
CA CYS A 125 9.13 10.11 -1.82
C CYS A 125 9.00 10.79 -3.19
N THR A 126 10.01 10.71 -4.04
CA THR A 126 9.98 11.28 -5.40
C THR A 126 8.88 10.65 -6.25
N LEU A 127 8.73 9.33 -6.22
CA LEU A 127 7.67 8.63 -6.97
C LEU A 127 6.27 9.03 -6.49
N LEU A 128 6.05 9.09 -5.18
CA LEU A 128 4.78 9.50 -4.58
C LEU A 128 4.45 10.96 -4.91
N LEU A 129 5.43 11.87 -4.78
CA LEU A 129 5.24 13.28 -5.13
C LEU A 129 4.96 13.46 -6.63
N THR A 130 5.58 12.66 -7.50
CA THR A 130 5.32 12.70 -8.95
C THR A 130 3.89 12.27 -9.27
N SER A 131 3.41 11.18 -8.64
CA SER A 131 2.03 10.70 -8.77
C SER A 131 1.03 11.74 -8.24
N LEU A 132 1.28 12.30 -7.06
CA LEU A 132 0.45 13.34 -6.45
C LEU A 132 0.38 14.60 -7.31
N ALA A 133 1.54 15.13 -7.75
CA ALA A 133 1.60 16.32 -8.57
C ALA A 133 0.89 16.11 -9.92
N SER A 134 1.04 14.94 -10.52
CA SER A 134 0.36 14.58 -11.77
C SER A 134 -1.15 14.54 -11.59
N TRP A 135 -1.65 13.90 -10.52
CA TRP A 135 -3.08 13.86 -10.19
C TRP A 135 -3.64 15.27 -9.95
N LEU A 136 -3.01 16.08 -9.10
CA LEU A 136 -3.47 17.44 -8.80
C LEU A 136 -3.51 18.33 -10.06
N THR A 137 -2.48 18.25 -10.89
CA THR A 137 -2.40 19.01 -12.15
C THR A 137 -3.48 18.55 -13.12
N CYS A 138 -3.66 17.23 -13.25
CA CYS A 138 -4.65 16.63 -14.12
C CYS A 138 -6.08 17.00 -13.72
N GLY A 139 -6.42 16.87 -12.43
CA GLY A 139 -7.72 17.27 -11.89
C GLY A 139 -7.99 18.76 -12.07
N SER A 140 -6.97 19.61 -11.86
CA SER A 140 -7.07 21.05 -12.09
C SER A 140 -7.32 21.41 -13.55
N LEU A 141 -6.64 20.75 -14.50
CA LEU A 141 -6.85 20.95 -15.93
C LEU A 141 -8.24 20.50 -16.38
N LEU A 142 -8.71 19.34 -15.91
CA LEU A 142 -10.06 18.85 -16.18
C LEU A 142 -11.13 19.78 -15.62
N LEU A 143 -10.96 20.24 -14.38
CA LEU A 143 -11.86 21.21 -13.76
C LEU A 143 -11.92 22.50 -14.60
N ARG A 144 -10.77 23.04 -14.98
CA ARG A 144 -10.68 24.24 -15.81
C ARG A 144 -11.37 24.05 -17.16
N ASN A 145 -11.13 22.93 -17.84
CA ASN A 145 -11.75 22.64 -19.14
C ASN A 145 -13.27 22.49 -19.01
N THR A 146 -13.75 21.85 -17.95
CA THR A 146 -15.19 21.70 -17.67
C THR A 146 -15.85 23.07 -17.44
N LEU A 147 -15.22 23.93 -16.66
CA LEU A 147 -15.72 25.28 -16.40
C LEU A 147 -15.67 26.17 -17.65
N ALA A 148 -14.61 26.06 -18.46
CA ALA A 148 -14.47 26.80 -19.71
C ALA A 148 -15.49 26.34 -20.76
N HIS A 149 -15.75 25.03 -20.88
CA HIS A 149 -16.70 24.50 -21.87
C HIS A 149 -18.13 25.00 -21.62
N LYS A 150 -18.53 25.17 -20.35
CA LYS A 150 -19.81 25.84 -19.99
C LYS A 150 -19.94 27.24 -20.58
N SER A 151 -18.82 27.94 -20.84
CA SER A 151 -18.82 29.29 -21.40
C SER A 151 -18.92 29.33 -22.93
N THR A 152 -18.51 28.27 -23.65
CA THR A 152 -18.23 28.34 -25.10
C THR A 152 -19.24 27.64 -26.00
N ILE A 153 -20.09 26.74 -25.47
CA ILE A 153 -21.10 26.01 -26.27
C ILE A 153 -22.14 26.92 -26.91
N ASN A 154 -22.15 28.22 -26.57
CA ASN A 154 -23.14 29.15 -27.06
C ASN A 154 -22.91 29.66 -28.50
N MET A 155 -21.81 29.33 -29.22
CA MET A 155 -21.58 30.01 -30.51
C MET A 155 -21.18 29.21 -31.76
N ASN A 156 -20.45 28.08 -31.76
CA ASN A 156 -20.16 27.36 -33.01
C ASN A 156 -19.69 25.90 -32.77
N ASN A 157 -20.44 24.91 -33.26
CA ASN A 157 -20.31 23.46 -33.01
C ASN A 157 -19.04 22.76 -33.57
N LYS A 158 -17.88 23.41 -33.62
CA LYS A 158 -16.62 22.72 -33.97
C LYS A 158 -15.86 22.35 -32.70
N ILE A 159 -15.87 21.05 -32.38
CA ILE A 159 -15.02 20.45 -31.34
C ILE A 159 -13.63 20.29 -31.95
N GLU A 160 -12.80 21.33 -31.84
CA GLU A 160 -11.37 21.19 -32.12
C GLU A 160 -10.72 20.45 -30.94
N LEU A 161 -9.99 19.35 -31.23
CA LEU A 161 -9.16 18.69 -30.23
C LEU A 161 -8.21 19.74 -29.64
N SER A 162 -8.38 20.05 -28.37
CA SER A 162 -7.61 21.10 -27.72
C SER A 162 -6.20 20.58 -27.49
N ARG A 163 -5.18 21.42 -27.67
CA ARG A 163 -3.79 21.12 -27.26
C ARG A 163 -3.71 20.60 -25.81
N ASN A 164 -4.68 20.94 -24.97
CA ASN A 164 -4.82 20.46 -23.60
C ASN A 164 -4.98 18.93 -23.47
N ASP A 165 -5.51 18.26 -24.50
CA ASP A 165 -5.75 16.81 -24.47
C ASP A 165 -4.44 16.00 -24.43
N VAL A 166 -3.40 16.49 -25.11
CA VAL A 166 -2.08 15.84 -25.13
C VAL A 166 -1.41 15.90 -23.74
N TYR A 167 -1.48 17.05 -23.07
CA TYR A 167 -0.92 17.21 -21.73
C TYR A 167 -1.65 16.36 -20.69
N TYR A 168 -2.99 16.29 -20.80
CA TYR A 168 -3.81 15.43 -19.96
C TYR A 168 -3.36 13.97 -20.04
N VAL A 169 -3.25 13.44 -21.26
CA VAL A 169 -2.81 12.06 -21.52
C VAL A 169 -1.41 11.81 -20.97
N ALA A 170 -0.47 12.74 -21.17
CA ALA A 170 0.89 12.63 -20.65
C ALA A 170 0.92 12.60 -19.11
N LEU A 171 0.08 13.39 -18.43
CA LEU A 171 -0.02 13.40 -16.97
C LEU A 171 -0.60 12.09 -16.43
N ILE A 172 -1.62 11.52 -17.08
CA ILE A 172 -2.16 10.20 -16.72
C ILE A 172 -1.04 9.17 -16.73
N TYR A 173 -0.34 9.05 -17.87
CA TYR A 173 0.69 8.04 -18.02
C TYR A 173 1.87 8.24 -17.08
N THR A 174 2.24 9.49 -16.81
CA THR A 174 3.29 9.81 -15.84
C THR A 174 2.88 9.35 -14.43
N SER A 175 1.64 9.65 -14.02
CA SER A 175 1.10 9.22 -12.72
C SER A 175 1.05 7.70 -12.60
N THR A 176 0.53 7.02 -13.62
CA THR A 176 0.43 5.56 -13.65
C THR A 176 1.81 4.90 -13.64
N ALA A 177 2.76 5.41 -14.43
CA ALA A 177 4.12 4.89 -14.46
C ALA A 177 4.83 5.06 -13.11
N ALA A 178 4.67 6.21 -12.44
CA ALA A 178 5.21 6.44 -11.11
C ALA A 178 4.60 5.48 -10.07
N SER A 179 3.29 5.25 -10.12
CA SER A 179 2.58 4.30 -9.27
C SER A 179 3.08 2.87 -9.47
N ILE A 180 3.15 2.41 -10.73
CA ILE A 180 3.69 1.09 -11.10
C ILE A 180 5.13 0.93 -10.61
N ALA A 181 5.99 1.92 -10.87
CA ALA A 181 7.39 1.89 -10.44
C ALA A 181 7.50 1.79 -8.91
N SER A 182 6.66 2.51 -8.16
CA SER A 182 6.66 2.45 -6.70
C SER A 182 6.26 1.07 -6.18
N ASN A 183 5.24 0.44 -6.80
CA ASN A 183 4.77 -0.89 -6.45
C ASN A 183 5.80 -1.97 -6.79
N PHE A 184 6.45 -1.89 -7.96
CA PHE A 184 7.52 -2.82 -8.34
C PHE A 184 8.73 -2.69 -7.42
N LEU A 185 9.15 -1.46 -7.11
CA LEU A 185 10.27 -1.22 -6.22
C LEU A 185 9.99 -1.77 -4.82
N ALA A 186 8.81 -1.48 -4.26
CA ALA A 186 8.39 -2.00 -2.96
C ALA A 186 8.29 -3.53 -2.94
N THR A 187 7.65 -4.12 -3.94
CA THR A 187 7.52 -5.59 -4.08
C THR A 187 8.89 -6.25 -4.23
N GLY A 188 9.80 -5.62 -5.00
CA GLY A 188 11.18 -6.06 -5.18
C GLY A 188 11.97 -6.02 -3.87
N LEU A 189 11.85 -4.95 -3.08
CA LEU A 189 12.51 -4.83 -1.78
C LEU A 189 11.98 -5.85 -0.75
N ILE A 190 10.66 -6.07 -0.72
CA ILE A 190 10.03 -7.10 0.11
C ILE A 190 10.54 -8.50 -0.32
N GLY A 191 10.59 -8.77 -1.62
CA GLY A 191 11.12 -10.04 -2.15
C GLY A 191 12.60 -10.24 -1.84
N TYR A 192 13.43 -9.20 -2.02
CA TYR A 192 14.86 -9.24 -1.73
C TYR A 192 15.13 -9.49 -0.24
N THR A 193 14.40 -8.81 0.65
CA THR A 193 14.54 -9.02 2.11
C THR A 193 14.09 -10.42 2.53
N ALA A 194 13.05 -10.98 1.90
CA ALA A 194 12.65 -12.37 2.10
C ALA A 194 13.75 -13.35 1.70
N TYR A 195 14.34 -13.14 0.52
CA TYR A 195 15.39 -13.97 -0.03
C TYR A 195 16.67 -13.91 0.81
N SER A 196 17.11 -12.70 1.19
CA SER A 196 18.30 -12.51 2.03
C SER A 196 18.14 -13.18 3.39
N ARG A 197 16.96 -13.07 4.01
CA ARG A 197 16.66 -13.78 5.27
C ARG A 197 16.68 -15.29 5.08
N HIS A 198 16.15 -15.81 3.97
CA HIS A 198 16.18 -17.23 3.69
C HIS A 198 17.62 -17.76 3.57
N LEU A 199 18.47 -17.08 2.79
CA LEU A 199 19.87 -17.44 2.64
C LEU A 199 20.63 -17.45 3.98
N ASN A 200 20.48 -16.39 4.78
CA ASN A 200 21.16 -16.28 6.06
C ASN A 200 20.64 -17.30 7.09
N SER A 201 19.37 -17.69 7.01
CA SER A 201 18.76 -18.68 7.92
C SER A 201 19.20 -20.10 7.59
N SER A 202 19.44 -20.42 6.31
CA SER A 202 19.92 -21.75 5.90
C SER A 202 21.31 -22.10 6.45
N SER A 203 22.11 -21.10 6.82
CA SER A 203 23.42 -21.30 7.46
C SER A 203 23.35 -21.48 8.97
N ALA A 204 22.25 -21.08 9.63
CA ALA A 204 22.07 -21.25 11.06
C ALA A 204 21.38 -22.59 11.34
N LYS A 205 22.09 -23.55 11.95
CA LYS A 205 21.58 -24.89 12.34
C LYS A 205 20.42 -24.87 13.36
N SER A 206 19.86 -23.71 13.70
CA SER A 206 18.72 -23.60 14.60
C SER A 206 17.45 -24.03 13.86
N GLY A 207 16.93 -25.22 14.19
CA GLY A 207 15.78 -25.89 13.58
C GLY A 207 14.41 -25.21 13.77
N HIS A 208 14.35 -23.87 13.82
CA HIS A 208 13.08 -23.15 13.80
C HIS A 208 12.79 -22.63 12.38
N PRO A 209 11.82 -23.23 11.67
CA PRO A 209 11.67 -23.06 10.24
C PRO A 209 11.05 -21.70 9.88
N LEU A 210 11.66 -21.00 8.91
CA LEU A 210 11.13 -20.36 7.68
C LEU A 210 9.75 -19.63 7.69
N ARG A 211 9.10 -19.42 8.83
CA ARG A 211 7.72 -18.88 8.93
C ARG A 211 7.58 -17.45 8.42
N ALA A 212 8.54 -16.59 8.75
CA ALA A 212 8.57 -15.21 8.25
C ALA A 212 8.78 -15.14 6.72
N GLY A 213 9.44 -16.15 6.14
CA GLY A 213 9.66 -16.24 4.70
C GLY A 213 8.36 -16.44 3.93
N ARG A 214 7.47 -17.32 4.42
CA ARG A 214 6.19 -17.60 3.75
C ARG A 214 5.26 -16.38 3.69
N VAL A 215 5.23 -15.56 4.76
CA VAL A 215 4.44 -14.31 4.78
C VAL A 215 4.98 -13.31 3.76
N LEU A 216 6.30 -13.18 3.66
CA LEU A 216 6.93 -12.29 2.67
C LEU A 216 6.70 -12.76 1.23
N VAL A 217 6.61 -14.08 1.00
CA VAL A 217 6.22 -14.64 -0.30
C VAL A 217 4.80 -14.24 -0.66
N TYR A 218 3.83 -14.38 0.26
CA TYR A 218 2.46 -13.93 -0.01
C TYR A 218 2.34 -12.42 -0.21
N LEU A 219 3.12 -11.62 0.52
CA LEU A 219 3.19 -10.17 0.32
C LEU A 219 3.77 -9.81 -1.06
N ARG A 220 4.78 -10.57 -1.51
CA ARG A 220 5.35 -10.42 -2.84
C ARG A 220 4.35 -10.81 -3.93
N GLU A 221 3.71 -11.96 -3.79
CA GLU A 221 2.74 -12.47 -4.75
C GLU A 221 1.54 -11.52 -4.90
N SER A 222 1.02 -11.03 -3.77
CA SER A 222 -0.08 -10.05 -3.77
C SER A 222 0.35 -8.68 -4.31
N GLY A 223 1.58 -8.23 -4.05
CA GLY A 223 2.14 -7.01 -4.66
C GLY A 223 2.31 -7.13 -6.18
N LEU A 224 2.80 -8.28 -6.65
CA LEU A 224 2.95 -8.54 -8.09
C LEU A 224 1.60 -8.61 -8.79
N PHE A 225 0.60 -9.26 -8.18
CA PHE A 225 -0.76 -9.32 -8.71
C PHE A 225 -1.35 -7.91 -8.87
N TYR A 226 -1.15 -7.04 -7.88
CA TYR A 226 -1.58 -5.64 -7.97
C TYR A 226 -0.88 -4.88 -9.10
N ALA A 227 0.43 -5.04 -9.26
CA ALA A 227 1.19 -4.43 -10.35
C ALA A 227 0.72 -4.91 -11.74
N LEU A 228 0.34 -6.19 -11.87
CA LEU A 228 -0.24 -6.71 -13.11
C LEU A 228 -1.60 -6.07 -13.45
N ILE A 229 -2.44 -5.84 -12.44
CA ILE A 229 -3.70 -5.09 -12.61
C ILE A 229 -3.40 -3.67 -13.11
N GLN A 230 -2.43 -2.97 -12.51
CA GLN A 230 -2.04 -1.63 -12.96
C GLN A 230 -1.50 -1.63 -14.40
N ILE A 231 -0.67 -2.61 -14.79
CA ILE A 231 -0.19 -2.74 -16.18
C ILE A 231 -1.36 -2.96 -17.13
N LEU A 232 -2.30 -3.84 -16.78
CA LEU A 232 -3.48 -4.09 -17.62
C LEU A 232 -4.30 -2.80 -17.82
N ARG A 233 -4.49 -2.03 -16.75
CA ARG A 233 -5.19 -0.75 -16.76
C ARG A 233 -4.45 0.33 -17.56
N LEU A 234 -3.12 0.27 -17.65
CA LEU A 234 -2.31 1.14 -18.49
C LEU A 234 -2.41 0.77 -19.99
N VAL A 235 -2.32 -0.52 -20.31
CA VAL A 235 -2.25 -1.02 -21.70
C VAL A 235 -3.58 -0.86 -22.44
N LEU A 236 -4.71 -1.08 -21.75
CA LEU A 236 -6.04 -0.99 -22.38
C LEU A 236 -6.35 0.39 -22.97
N PRO A 237 -6.19 1.53 -22.25
CA PRO A 237 -6.32 2.87 -22.82
C PRO A 237 -5.40 3.11 -24.02
N LEU A 238 -4.13 2.69 -23.93
CA LEU A 238 -3.15 2.86 -25.00
C LEU A 238 -3.60 2.17 -26.30
N THR A 239 -4.14 0.95 -26.17
CA THR A 239 -4.68 0.22 -27.34
C THR A 239 -5.95 0.85 -27.89
N ALA A 240 -6.83 1.38 -27.02
CA ALA A 240 -8.05 2.06 -27.44
C ALA A 240 -7.74 3.34 -28.25
N ILE A 241 -6.77 4.15 -27.83
CA ILE A 241 -6.37 5.39 -28.52
C ILE A 241 -5.83 5.11 -29.92
N ARG A 242 -5.09 4.01 -30.10
CA ARG A 242 -4.51 3.63 -31.41
C ARG A 242 -5.57 3.18 -32.43
N SER A 243 -6.73 2.72 -31.97
CA SER A 243 -7.75 2.08 -32.83
C SER A 243 -8.60 3.03 -33.68
N GLY A 244 -8.32 4.34 -33.67
CA GLY A 244 -8.98 5.35 -34.49
C GLY A 244 -9.75 6.38 -33.66
N PRO A 245 -10.44 7.33 -34.33
CA PRO A 245 -11.23 8.34 -33.63
C PRO A 245 -12.19 7.64 -32.67
N ILE A 246 -12.21 8.12 -31.42
CA ILE A 246 -12.96 7.59 -30.28
C ILE A 246 -14.46 7.75 -30.56
N GLY A 247 -14.97 6.96 -31.52
CA GLY A 247 -16.36 6.91 -31.90
C GLY A 247 -17.09 6.05 -30.89
N THR A 248 -17.42 6.66 -29.75
CA THR A 248 -18.50 6.37 -28.76
C THR A 248 -18.90 4.93 -28.39
N GLY A 249 -18.26 3.87 -28.87
CA GLY A 249 -18.74 2.50 -28.62
C GLY A 249 -17.94 1.37 -29.26
N GLY A 250 -16.69 1.60 -29.68
CA GLY A 250 -15.84 0.50 -30.15
C GLY A 250 -15.64 -0.58 -29.08
N PRO A 251 -15.47 -1.87 -29.46
CA PRO A 251 -15.33 -2.98 -28.52
C PRO A 251 -14.15 -2.79 -27.55
N LEU A 252 -13.06 -2.16 -27.98
CA LEU A 252 -11.92 -1.84 -27.11
C LEU A 252 -12.26 -0.84 -25.99
N VAL A 253 -13.04 0.19 -26.31
CA VAL A 253 -13.51 1.17 -25.30
C VAL A 253 -14.44 0.50 -24.31
N MET A 254 -15.31 -0.41 -24.79
CA MET A 254 -16.19 -1.20 -23.91
C MET A 254 -15.38 -2.11 -22.99
N SER A 255 -14.38 -2.83 -23.53
CA SER A 255 -13.48 -3.67 -22.75
C SER A 255 -12.74 -2.87 -21.67
N PHE A 256 -12.20 -1.69 -22.02
CA PHE A 256 -11.55 -0.81 -21.05
C PHE A 256 -12.51 -0.40 -19.92
N ARG A 257 -13.77 -0.04 -20.24
CA ARG A 257 -14.78 0.33 -19.23
C ARG A 257 -15.10 -0.84 -18.31
N ILE A 258 -15.31 -2.04 -18.86
CA ILE A 258 -15.60 -3.25 -18.09
C ILE A 258 -14.43 -3.58 -17.17
N VAL A 259 -13.20 -3.60 -17.71
CA VAL A 259 -12.00 -3.90 -16.91
C VAL A 259 -11.80 -2.86 -15.82
N SER A 260 -12.00 -1.57 -16.10
CA SER A 260 -11.91 -0.51 -15.10
C SER A 260 -12.94 -0.72 -13.99
N ALA A 261 -14.20 -0.97 -14.34
CA ALA A 261 -15.27 -1.22 -13.38
C ALA A 261 -15.01 -2.42 -12.46
N ILE A 262 -14.37 -3.49 -12.97
CA ILE A 262 -14.01 -4.67 -12.17
C ILE A 262 -12.77 -4.41 -11.31
N THR A 263 -11.78 -3.69 -11.83
CA THR A 263 -10.49 -3.53 -11.16
C THR A 263 -10.45 -2.43 -10.09
N ILE A 264 -11.32 -1.42 -10.15
CA ILE A 264 -11.41 -0.38 -9.09
C ILE A 264 -11.80 -1.02 -7.73
N PRO A 265 -12.87 -1.83 -7.61
CA PRO A 265 -13.23 -2.50 -6.36
C PRO A 265 -12.10 -3.40 -5.83
N ILE A 266 -11.47 -4.18 -6.73
CA ILE A 266 -10.34 -5.06 -6.37
C ILE A 266 -9.18 -4.24 -5.80
N THR A 267 -8.86 -3.13 -6.45
CA THR A 267 -7.79 -2.20 -6.01
C THR A 267 -8.09 -1.60 -4.65
N ALA A 268 -9.35 -1.30 -4.36
CA ALA A 268 -9.72 -0.76 -3.08
C ALA A 268 -9.80 -1.79 -1.96
N MET A 269 -10.18 -3.02 -2.29
CA MET A 269 -10.21 -4.13 -1.34
C MET A 269 -8.80 -4.65 -1.03
N TYR A 270 -7.82 -4.40 -1.90
CA TYR A 270 -6.45 -4.88 -1.75
C TYR A 270 -5.84 -4.48 -0.40
N SER A 271 -5.89 -3.20 -0.04
CA SER A 271 -5.34 -2.69 1.21
C SER A 271 -5.98 -3.28 2.48
N PRO A 272 -7.32 -3.26 2.67
CA PRO A 272 -7.94 -3.92 3.81
C PRO A 272 -7.67 -5.42 3.82
N LEU A 273 -7.75 -6.12 2.69
CA LEU A 273 -7.47 -7.56 2.62
C LEU A 273 -6.07 -7.89 3.14
N LEU A 274 -5.06 -7.10 2.76
CA LEU A 274 -3.70 -7.26 3.26
C LEU A 274 -3.59 -7.05 4.76
N VAL A 275 -4.30 -6.05 5.30
CA VAL A 275 -4.33 -5.80 6.74
C VAL A 275 -4.94 -6.99 7.48
N ILE A 276 -6.07 -7.55 7.02
CA ILE A 276 -6.65 -8.72 7.69
C ILE A 276 -5.73 -9.93 7.54
N ILE A 277 -5.12 -10.15 6.36
CA ILE A 277 -4.17 -11.25 6.16
C ILE A 277 -3.01 -11.14 7.15
N VAL A 278 -2.41 -9.95 7.30
CA VAL A 278 -1.30 -9.75 8.24
C VAL A 278 -1.76 -9.96 9.69
N LYS A 279 -2.91 -9.39 10.08
CA LYS A 279 -3.41 -9.48 11.46
C LYS A 279 -3.87 -10.90 11.84
N TYR A 280 -4.63 -11.57 10.99
CA TYR A 280 -5.15 -12.92 11.25
C TYR A 280 -4.08 -14.01 11.10
N ARG A 281 -3.05 -13.83 10.26
CA ARG A 281 -1.93 -14.77 10.19
C ARG A 281 -1.11 -14.79 11.49
N HIS A 282 -0.99 -13.66 12.19
CA HIS A 282 -0.42 -13.66 13.53
C HIS A 282 -1.26 -14.51 14.50
N SER A 283 -2.59 -14.36 14.45
CA SER A 283 -3.51 -15.13 15.31
C SER A 283 -3.48 -16.64 15.06
N LEU A 284 -3.50 -17.08 13.80
CA LEU A 284 -3.53 -18.51 13.45
C LEU A 284 -2.22 -19.23 13.76
N VAL A 285 -1.09 -18.52 13.67
CA VAL A 285 0.22 -19.08 13.98
C VAL A 285 0.38 -19.31 15.49
N ASP A 286 -0.18 -18.43 16.30
CA ASP A 286 -0.16 -18.58 17.77
C ASP A 286 -1.04 -19.75 18.25
N THR A 287 -2.08 -20.13 17.49
CA THR A 287 -3.00 -21.21 17.89
C THR A 287 -2.47 -22.62 17.58
N VAL A 288 -1.65 -22.78 16.55
CA VAL A 288 -1.23 -24.11 16.06
C VAL A 288 0.02 -24.64 16.78
N GLN A 289 0.72 -23.80 17.54
CA GLN A 289 2.02 -24.18 18.12
C GLN A 289 1.94 -24.98 19.43
N TYR A 290 0.75 -25.33 19.90
CA TYR A 290 0.54 -26.01 21.20
C TYR A 290 0.31 -27.53 21.13
N SER A 291 0.37 -28.16 19.95
CA SER A 291 0.06 -29.60 19.83
C SER A 291 1.28 -30.51 19.65
N SER A 292 2.50 -29.98 19.68
CA SER A 292 3.73 -30.79 19.69
C SER A 292 4.24 -30.93 21.12
N SER A 293 3.39 -31.46 22.00
CA SER A 293 3.86 -31.95 23.31
C SER A 293 4.55 -33.28 23.08
N ASP A 294 5.81 -33.31 23.50
CA ASP A 294 6.69 -34.46 23.64
C ASP A 294 5.97 -35.74 24.03
N GLY A 295 5.84 -36.66 23.07
CA GLY A 295 5.40 -38.04 23.28
C GLY A 295 6.55 -39.03 23.32
N ASN A 296 7.66 -38.69 23.99
CA ASN A 296 8.85 -39.55 24.07
C ASN A 296 9.29 -39.88 25.51
N ASN A 297 8.31 -40.02 26.41
CA ASN A 297 8.49 -40.81 27.63
C ASN A 297 7.87 -42.19 27.43
N PRO A 298 8.67 -43.22 27.07
CA PRO A 298 8.21 -44.59 27.09
C PRO A 298 8.24 -45.10 28.54
N ALA A 299 7.14 -44.98 29.29
CA ALA A 299 6.77 -45.87 30.42
C ALA A 299 5.63 -45.33 31.32
N GLU A 300 4.55 -44.76 30.78
CA GLU A 300 3.37 -44.53 31.62
C GLU A 300 2.08 -44.97 30.91
N PRO A 301 1.31 -45.93 31.47
CA PRO A 301 0.14 -46.48 30.82
C PRO A 301 -0.99 -45.45 30.76
N GLU A 302 -1.58 -45.39 29.57
CA GLU A 302 -2.77 -44.64 29.18
C GLU A 302 -3.83 -44.55 30.29
N THR A 303 -4.06 -43.33 30.78
CA THR A 303 -5.40 -42.91 31.17
C THR A 303 -5.85 -41.82 30.21
N ALA A 304 -6.74 -42.22 29.31
CA ALA A 304 -7.34 -41.38 28.30
C ALA A 304 -8.10 -40.22 28.95
N HIS A 305 -7.47 -39.04 29.02
CA HIS A 305 -8.16 -37.79 29.27
C HIS A 305 -8.21 -36.94 28.01
N SER A 306 -9.38 -37.00 27.38
CA SER A 306 -9.87 -36.06 26.38
C SER A 306 -9.76 -34.63 26.89
N ILE A 307 -8.85 -33.83 26.32
CA ILE A 307 -8.71 -32.40 26.60
C ILE A 307 -9.53 -31.64 25.55
N SER A 308 -10.84 -31.58 25.78
CA SER A 308 -11.66 -30.43 25.43
C SER A 308 -12.00 -29.74 26.75
N ALA A 309 -11.11 -28.87 27.23
CA ALA A 309 -11.40 -28.02 28.37
C ALA A 309 -10.65 -26.70 28.23
N ILE A 310 -11.40 -25.66 27.87
CA ILE A 310 -11.06 -24.29 28.25
C ILE A 310 -11.05 -24.27 29.78
N GLN A 311 -9.86 -24.47 30.37
CA GLN A 311 -9.70 -24.44 31.81
C GLN A 311 -9.55 -22.98 32.23
N PHE A 312 -10.66 -22.41 32.73
CA PHE A 312 -10.64 -21.13 33.42
C PHE A 312 -9.73 -21.27 34.64
N GLN A 313 -8.64 -20.50 34.67
CA GLN A 313 -7.78 -20.42 35.85
C GLN A 313 -8.63 -20.05 37.08
N PRO A 314 -8.64 -20.88 38.13
CA PRO A 314 -9.20 -20.44 39.40
C PRO A 314 -8.34 -19.29 39.92
N ASN A 315 -8.97 -18.13 40.04
CA ASN A 315 -8.40 -16.92 40.62
C ASN A 315 -7.81 -17.28 41.99
N PRO A 316 -6.49 -17.21 42.20
CA PRO A 316 -5.91 -17.55 43.50
C PRO A 316 -6.44 -16.54 44.51
N LYS A 317 -7.24 -17.04 45.44
CA LYS A 317 -7.68 -16.30 46.62
C LYS A 317 -6.46 -15.61 47.22
N ARG A 318 -6.54 -14.30 47.22
CA ARG A 318 -5.70 -13.38 47.98
C ARG A 318 -5.89 -13.71 49.45
N THR A 319 -5.09 -14.65 49.97
CA THR A 319 -4.81 -14.75 51.40
C THR A 319 -3.94 -13.53 51.73
N THR A 320 -4.61 -12.52 52.26
CA THR A 320 -4.00 -11.54 53.14
C THR A 320 -3.50 -12.26 54.39
N ASP A 321 -2.56 -11.61 55.05
CA ASP A 321 -1.99 -11.92 56.37
C ASP A 321 -0.78 -12.84 56.27
N SER A 322 0.35 -12.61 56.94
CA SER A 322 0.88 -11.56 57.80
C SER A 322 2.24 -12.13 58.24
N GLU A 323 3.20 -11.27 58.59
CA GLU A 323 4.50 -11.61 59.20
C GLU A 323 5.51 -12.32 58.27
N GLY A 324 6.77 -11.92 58.16
CA GLY A 324 7.59 -11.05 58.98
C GLY A 324 9.04 -11.56 58.85
N SER A 325 9.99 -10.64 59.04
CA SER A 325 11.40 -10.93 59.36
C SER A 325 12.36 -11.33 58.22
N GLY A 326 13.17 -10.34 57.83
CA GLY A 326 14.63 -10.45 57.86
C GLY A 326 15.33 -11.41 56.90
N HIS A 327 16.07 -10.88 55.94
CA HIS A 327 17.53 -10.81 56.07
C HIS A 327 18.15 -10.01 54.92
N ILE A 328 18.88 -8.96 55.29
CA ILE A 328 19.82 -8.25 54.45
C ILE A 328 20.99 -9.21 54.18
N HIS A 329 21.26 -9.53 52.92
CA HIS A 329 22.53 -10.10 52.50
C HIS A 329 23.18 -9.21 51.45
N GLU A 330 23.99 -8.29 51.96
CA GLU A 330 24.95 -7.49 51.21
C GLU A 330 26.02 -8.43 50.62
N LYS A 331 26.06 -8.52 49.29
CA LYS A 331 27.16 -9.16 48.56
C LYS A 331 28.03 -8.07 47.92
N ARG A 332 29.12 -7.77 48.60
CA ARG A 332 30.31 -7.07 48.11
C ARG A 332 30.96 -7.92 47.01
N ILE A 333 30.99 -7.40 45.78
CA ILE A 333 31.76 -7.96 44.67
C ILE A 333 32.91 -6.98 44.41
N GLU A 334 34.08 -7.32 44.95
CA GLU A 334 35.38 -6.85 44.48
C GLU A 334 35.75 -7.67 43.24
N GLY A 335 36.09 -6.99 42.14
CA GLY A 335 36.39 -7.61 40.85
C GLY A 335 37.19 -6.67 39.96
N THR A 336 38.47 -6.60 40.29
CA THR A 336 39.67 -6.53 39.43
C THR A 336 39.55 -5.81 38.08
N LEU A 337 40.23 -4.66 38.00
CA LEU A 337 40.56 -3.95 36.76
C LEU A 337 41.52 -4.80 35.90
N GLU A 338 41.10 -5.15 34.69
CA GLU A 338 42.00 -5.52 33.60
C GLU A 338 41.85 -4.54 32.43
N HIS A 339 43.00 -3.97 32.04
CA HIS A 339 43.21 -3.11 30.88
C HIS A 339 43.03 -3.88 29.57
N PRO A 340 42.40 -3.27 28.55
CA PRO A 340 42.71 -3.59 27.17
C PRO A 340 43.61 -2.52 26.55
N ALA A 341 44.73 -3.01 26.02
CA ALA A 341 45.71 -2.29 25.23
C ALA A 341 45.08 -1.68 23.97
N ALA A 342 45.49 -0.44 23.69
CA ALA A 342 45.20 0.24 22.44
C ALA A 342 45.98 -0.42 21.29
N ILE A 343 45.26 -1.01 20.34
CA ILE A 343 45.81 -1.41 19.05
C ILE A 343 45.63 -0.23 18.09
N MET A 344 46.76 0.39 17.76
CA MET A 344 46.91 1.47 16.79
C MET A 344 46.99 0.84 15.39
N GLU A 345 45.90 0.91 14.63
CA GLU A 345 45.91 0.50 13.23
C GLU A 345 46.59 1.57 12.36
N VAL A 346 47.67 1.14 11.70
CA VAL A 346 48.43 1.85 10.69
C VAL A 346 47.60 1.95 9.41
N SER A 347 47.18 3.18 9.06
CA SER A 347 46.62 3.48 7.74
C SER A 347 47.76 3.50 6.71
N SER A 348 47.96 2.36 6.07
CA SER A 348 48.80 2.18 4.89
C SER A 348 48.12 2.77 3.66
N GLY A 349 48.82 3.69 2.99
CA GLY A 349 48.40 4.29 1.74
C GLY A 349 48.33 3.29 0.59
N ARG A 350 47.34 3.49 -0.28
CA ARG A 350 47.41 3.00 -1.66
C ARG A 350 46.91 4.10 -2.58
N GLY A 351 47.87 4.70 -3.29
CA GLY A 351 47.61 5.55 -4.42
C GLY A 351 46.92 4.77 -5.53
N SER A 352 46.10 5.47 -6.30
CA SER A 352 45.77 5.07 -7.65
C SER A 352 45.71 6.33 -8.49
N ALA A 353 46.84 6.62 -9.12
CA ALA A 353 46.87 7.40 -10.35
C ALA A 353 46.37 6.47 -11.46
N ILE A 354 45.31 6.85 -12.15
CA ILE A 354 45.03 6.36 -13.50
C ILE A 354 44.83 7.58 -14.40
N ILE A 355 45.87 7.78 -15.18
CA ILE A 355 45.94 8.50 -16.44
C ILE A 355 44.99 7.82 -17.44
N GLY A 356 44.20 8.61 -18.15
CA GLY A 356 43.29 8.14 -19.20
C GLY A 356 42.98 9.26 -20.17
N ASP A 357 43.97 9.56 -21.01
CA ASP A 357 43.86 10.34 -22.26
C ASP A 357 42.81 9.75 -23.23
N ARG A 358 42.38 10.62 -24.17
CA ARG A 358 41.81 10.34 -25.50
C ARG A 358 40.35 9.87 -25.57
N ALA A 359 39.53 10.26 -26.55
CA ALA A 359 39.84 10.80 -27.86
C ALA A 359 38.71 11.71 -28.40
N ASP A 360 39.13 12.60 -29.29
CA ASP A 360 38.35 13.28 -30.32
C ASP A 360 37.52 12.31 -31.18
N GLY A 361 36.36 12.81 -31.61
CA GLY A 361 35.45 12.20 -32.58
C GLY A 361 34.27 13.12 -32.81
#